data_AF-A0A925ICL5-F1
#
_entry.id   AF-A0A925ICL5-F1
#
_cell.length_a   1.000
_cell.length_b   1.000
_cell.length_c   1.000
_cell.angle_alpha   90.00
_cell.angle_beta   90.00
_cell.angle_gamma   90.00
#
_symmetry.space_group_name_H-M   'P 1'
#
loop_
_entity.id
_entity.type
_entity.pdbx_description
1 polymer ?
#
loop_
_entity_poly.entity_id
_entity_poly.type
_entity_poly.pdbx_seq_one_letter_code
_entity_poly.pdbx_strand_id
1 'polypeptide(L)'
;MFSRLFLLLSVLLLLCAMPIAAQTDVSSPYRIVGYYTSWAIYDRQFFVTDIAADKLTHINYAFANISEEGEILLGDEWADTQFPYPGEEGSTG
;
A
#
# COMPACT_ATOMS: atom_id res chain seq x y z
N MET A 1 48.69 -21.45 13.79
CA MET A 1 48.09 -20.10 13.65
C MET A 1 47.97 -19.63 12.19
N PHE A 2 48.91 -19.94 11.29
CA PHE A 2 48.88 -19.47 9.89
C PHE A 2 47.79 -20.06 8.99
N SER A 3 47.37 -21.31 9.20
CA SER A 3 46.34 -21.97 8.37
C SER A 3 44.93 -21.37 8.53
N ARG A 4 44.57 -20.92 9.75
CA ARG A 4 43.26 -20.27 10.01
C ARG A 4 43.20 -18.86 9.42
N LEU A 5 44.33 -18.14 9.40
CA LEU A 5 44.42 -16.83 8.77
C LEU A 5 44.29 -16.93 7.24
N PHE A 6 44.88 -17.98 6.64
CA PHE A 6 44.80 -18.22 5.20
C PHE A 6 43.39 -18.63 4.76
N LEU A 7 42.68 -19.42 5.58
CA LEU A 7 41.29 -19.82 5.34
C LEU A 7 40.31 -18.65 5.48
N LEU A 8 40.53 -17.75 6.44
CA LEU A 8 39.71 -16.55 6.60
C LEU A 8 39.93 -15.56 5.45
N LEU A 9 41.17 -15.42 4.98
CA LEU A 9 41.49 -14.56 3.84
C LEU A 9 40.93 -15.13 2.53
N SER A 10 40.95 -16.45 2.33
CA SER A 10 40.37 -17.09 1.13
C SER A 10 38.84 -17.02 1.11
N VAL A 11 38.17 -17.17 2.25
CA VAL A 11 36.71 -17.00 2.37
C VAL A 11 36.31 -15.53 2.15
N LEU A 12 37.09 -14.57 2.65
CA LEU A 12 36.88 -13.14 2.40
C LEU A 12 37.08 -12.80 0.91
N LEU A 13 38.07 -13.41 0.24
CA LEU A 13 38.31 -13.23 -1.19
C LEU A 13 37.18 -13.84 -2.04
N LEU A 14 36.63 -14.99 -1.63
CA LEU A 14 35.48 -15.66 -2.27
C LEU A 14 34.17 -14.88 -2.10
N LEU A 15 33.97 -14.22 -0.94
CA LEU A 15 32.83 -13.32 -0.71
C LEU A 15 32.89 -12.06 -1.58
N CYS A 16 34.08 -11.53 -1.85
CA CYS A 16 34.27 -10.37 -2.75
C CYS A 16 34.14 -10.71 -4.25
N ALA A 17 34.27 -11.99 -4.62
CA ALA A 17 34.24 -12.43 -6.02
C ALA A 17 32.84 -12.82 -6.53
N MET A 18 31.80 -12.77 -5.67
CA MET A 18 30.43 -12.95 -6.16
C MET A 18 30.04 -11.73 -7.00
N PRO A 19 29.67 -11.90 -8.29
CA PRO A 19 29.04 -10.81 -9.02
C PRO A 19 27.75 -10.47 -8.27
N ILE A 20 27.63 -9.23 -7.83
CA ILE A 20 26.32 -8.66 -7.55
C ILE A 20 25.60 -8.72 -8.90
N ALA A 21 24.76 -9.74 -9.08
CA ALA A 21 23.76 -9.69 -10.13
C ALA A 21 22.90 -8.47 -9.80
N ALA A 22 23.17 -7.36 -10.48
CA ALA A 22 22.25 -6.25 -10.49
C ALA A 22 20.94 -6.81 -11.01
N GLN A 23 19.96 -6.95 -10.11
CA GLN A 23 18.62 -7.35 -10.50
C GLN A 23 18.12 -6.20 -11.38
N THR A 24 18.21 -6.38 -12.70
CA THR A 24 17.52 -5.53 -13.65
C THR A 24 16.05 -5.80 -13.40
N ASP A 25 15.49 -5.05 -12.46
CA ASP A 25 14.06 -5.07 -12.21
C ASP A 25 13.42 -4.69 -13.53
N VAL A 26 12.83 -5.70 -14.18
CA VAL A 26 12.05 -5.56 -15.41
C VAL A 26 10.92 -4.61 -15.06
N SER A 27 11.17 -3.31 -15.29
CA SER A 27 10.27 -2.18 -15.08
C SER A 27 9.02 -2.57 -14.30
N SER A 28 9.08 -2.55 -12.97
CA SER A 28 7.87 -2.74 -12.15
C SER A 28 6.76 -1.88 -12.78
N PRO A 29 5.62 -2.46 -13.17
CA PRO A 29 4.64 -1.74 -13.98
C PRO A 29 4.27 -0.44 -13.28
N TYR A 30 4.17 0.66 -14.05
CA TYR A 30 3.84 1.96 -13.49
C TYR A 30 2.58 1.87 -12.64
N ARG A 31 2.64 2.44 -11.44
CA ARG A 31 1.50 2.51 -10.54
C ARG A 31 0.65 3.71 -10.92
N ILE A 32 -0.63 3.47 -11.15
CA ILE A 32 -1.67 4.50 -11.26
C ILE A 32 -2.42 4.50 -9.93
N VAL A 33 -2.28 5.57 -9.14
CA VAL A 33 -2.83 5.68 -7.78
C VAL A 33 -3.90 6.77 -7.77
N GLY A 34 -5.14 6.38 -7.48
CA GLY A 34 -6.26 7.33 -7.29
C GLY A 34 -6.45 7.67 -5.82
N TYR A 35 -6.90 8.88 -5.52
CA TYR A 35 -7.42 9.24 -4.21
C TYR A 35 -8.94 9.19 -4.22
N TYR A 36 -9.54 8.50 -3.26
CA TYR A 36 -10.98 8.52 -3.02
C TYR A 36 -11.26 9.14 -1.67
N THR A 37 -11.99 10.25 -1.66
CA THR A 37 -12.29 11.00 -0.44
C THR A 37 -13.60 10.52 0.17
N SER A 38 -13.65 10.28 1.48
CA SER A 38 -14.86 9.81 2.19
C SER A 38 -16.09 10.69 1.89
N TRP A 39 -15.89 12.00 1.86
CA TRP A 39 -16.95 12.98 1.57
C TRP A 39 -17.42 13.02 0.11
N ALA A 40 -16.92 12.14 -0.77
CA ALA A 40 -17.41 12.03 -2.14
C ALA A 40 -18.85 11.47 -2.22
N ILE A 41 -19.30 10.72 -1.21
CA ILE A 41 -20.65 10.14 -1.17
C ILE A 41 -21.77 11.19 -0.98
N TYR A 42 -21.42 12.40 -0.52
CA TYR A 42 -22.38 13.46 -0.18
C TYR A 42 -22.77 14.27 -1.42
N ASP A 43 -22.46 15.58 -1.46
CA ASP A 43 -22.86 16.49 -2.54
C ASP A 43 -22.36 16.06 -3.93
N ARG A 44 -21.24 15.33 -4.00
CA ARG A 44 -20.70 14.82 -5.26
C ARG A 44 -21.45 13.59 -5.75
N GLN A 45 -22.14 12.89 -4.86
CA GLN A 45 -22.84 11.63 -5.14
C GLN A 45 -21.97 10.66 -5.95
N PHE A 46 -20.67 10.59 -5.60
CA PHE A 46 -19.69 9.73 -6.26
C PHE A 46 -19.30 8.63 -5.28
N PHE A 47 -19.88 7.46 -5.50
CA PHE A 47 -19.83 6.32 -4.62
C PHE A 47 -18.61 5.44 -4.91
N VAL A 48 -18.23 4.56 -3.98
CA VAL A 48 -17.14 3.60 -4.19
C VAL A 48 -17.41 2.72 -5.43
N THR A 49 -18.67 2.43 -5.72
CA THR A 49 -19.12 1.69 -6.91
C THR A 49 -18.92 2.43 -8.23
N ASP A 50 -18.73 3.75 -8.21
CA ASP A 50 -18.52 4.57 -9.41
C ASP A 50 -17.05 4.63 -9.82
N ILE A 51 -16.13 4.13 -8.99
CA ILE A 51 -14.70 4.14 -9.26
C ILE A 51 -14.38 3.20 -10.43
N ALA A 52 -13.72 3.72 -11.47
CA ALA A 52 -13.15 2.93 -12.56
C ALA A 52 -11.89 2.18 -12.09
N ALA A 53 -12.07 1.20 -11.22
CA ALA A 53 -11.00 0.46 -10.55
C ALA A 53 -10.13 -0.33 -11.54
N ASP A 54 -10.65 -0.69 -12.70
CA ASP A 54 -9.93 -1.33 -13.81
C ASP A 54 -8.80 -0.47 -14.40
N LYS A 55 -8.86 0.86 -14.19
CA LYS A 55 -7.84 1.81 -14.65
C LYS A 55 -6.82 2.16 -13.57
N LEU A 56 -7.01 1.68 -12.35
CA LEU A 56 -6.17 1.99 -11.21
C LEU A 56 -5.40 0.74 -10.77
N THR A 57 -4.21 0.98 -10.22
CA THR A 57 -3.45 -0.07 -9.53
C THR A 57 -3.64 -0.01 -8.02
N HIS A 58 -3.91 1.18 -7.47
CA HIS A 58 -4.07 1.42 -6.05
C HIS A 58 -5.10 2.55 -5.84
N ILE A 59 -5.76 2.51 -4.68
CA ILE A 59 -6.59 3.59 -4.17
C ILE A 59 -6.04 4.00 -2.82
N ASN A 60 -5.83 5.31 -2.64
CA ASN A 60 -5.62 5.91 -1.33
C ASN A 60 -6.96 6.44 -0.83
N TYR A 61 -7.49 5.83 0.23
CA TYR A 61 -8.69 6.33 0.90
C TYR A 61 -8.33 7.55 1.76
N ALA A 62 -9.07 8.65 1.57
CA ALA A 62 -8.76 9.97 2.10
C ALA A 62 -9.92 10.50 2.97
N PHE A 63 -9.72 10.84 4.23
CA PHE A 63 -8.53 10.60 5.05
C PHE A 63 -8.96 10.04 6.40
N ALA A 64 -8.07 9.26 7.01
CA ALA A 64 -8.16 8.99 8.44
C ALA A 64 -7.71 10.25 9.22
N ASN A 65 -8.27 10.41 10.42
CA ASN A 65 -7.85 11.43 11.37
C ASN A 65 -6.79 10.86 12.33
N ILE A 66 -6.13 11.76 13.08
CA ILE A 66 -5.15 11.39 14.11
C ILE A 66 -5.56 12.07 15.41
N SER A 67 -5.65 11.31 16.51
CA SER A 67 -5.95 11.85 17.84
C SER A 67 -4.76 12.67 18.41
N GLU A 68 -4.97 13.38 19.52
CA GLU A 68 -3.87 14.10 20.19
C GLU A 68 -2.78 13.14 20.71
N GLU A 69 -3.16 11.90 21.02
CA GLU A 69 -2.28 10.81 21.45
C GLU A 69 -1.59 10.08 20.29
N GLY A 70 -1.91 10.44 19.04
CA GLY A 70 -1.33 9.84 17.84
C GLY A 70 -2.03 8.56 17.36
N GLU A 71 -3.23 8.26 17.85
CA GLU A 71 -4.03 7.13 17.37
C GLU A 71 -4.73 7.45 16.04
N ILE A 72 -4.87 6.44 15.17
CA ILE A 72 -5.60 6.60 13.91
C ILE A 72 -7.10 6.50 14.20
N LEU A 73 -7.85 7.50 13.76
CA LEU A 73 -9.30 7.58 13.91
C LEU A 73 -9.97 7.58 12.53
N LEU A 74 -11.23 7.14 12.49
CA LEU A 74 -12.07 7.32 11.31
C LEU A 74 -12.23 8.82 11.00
N GLY A 75 -12.19 9.16 9.71
CA GLY A 75 -12.35 10.53 9.26
C GLY A 75 -13.79 10.99 9.37
N ASP A 76 -14.69 10.07 9.00
CA ASP A 76 -16.14 10.24 8.99
C ASP A 76 -16.79 8.87 9.18
N GLU A 77 -17.17 8.52 10.41
CA GLU A 77 -17.70 7.19 10.74
C GLU A 77 -18.88 6.77 9.84
N TRP A 78 -19.73 7.73 9.46
CA TRP A 78 -20.87 7.47 8.60
C TRP A 78 -20.40 7.04 7.20
N ALA A 79 -19.61 7.89 6.54
CA ALA A 79 -19.12 7.60 5.19
C ALA A 79 -18.17 6.39 5.15
N ASP A 80 -17.37 6.20 6.20
CA ASP A 80 -16.30 5.21 6.24
C ASP A 80 -16.84 3.78 6.48
N THR A 81 -17.90 3.62 7.28
CA THR A 81 -18.31 2.29 7.77
C THR A 81 -19.81 2.04 7.91
N GLN A 82 -20.65 3.08 7.87
CA GLN A 82 -22.08 2.93 8.19
C GLN A 82 -22.99 3.20 6.99
N PHE A 83 -22.50 3.91 5.98
CA PHE A 83 -23.26 4.20 4.76
C PHE A 83 -23.59 2.89 4.05
N PRO A 84 -24.89 2.56 3.86
CA PRO A 84 -25.29 1.26 3.34
C PRO A 84 -25.04 1.18 1.83
N TYR A 85 -24.28 0.18 1.40
CA TYR A 85 -24.16 -0.16 -0.03
C TYR A 85 -25.14 -1.28 -0.41
N PRO A 86 -25.68 -1.27 -1.65
CA PRO A 86 -26.50 -2.39 -2.13
C PRO A 86 -25.70 -3.70 -2.11
N GLY A 87 -26.28 -4.74 -1.51
CA GLY A 87 -25.65 -6.06 -1.40
C GLY A 87 -24.93 -6.34 -0.09
N GLU A 88 -24.89 -5.38 0.84
CA GLU A 88 -24.40 -5.59 2.20
C GLU A 88 -25.47 -6.19 3.12
N GLU A 89 -25.07 -7.10 4.02
CA GLU A 89 -25.98 -7.64 5.04
C GLU A 89 -26.49 -6.51 5.95
N GLY A 90 -27.81 -6.31 5.98
CA GLY A 90 -28.45 -5.26 6.77
C GLY A 90 -28.82 -3.98 6.00
N SER A 91 -28.44 -3.86 4.73
CA SER A 91 -28.90 -2.79 3.84
C SER A 91 -30.34 -3.04 3.40
N THR A 92 -31.31 -2.43 4.08
CA THR A 92 -32.72 -2.39 3.61
C THR A 92 -32.81 -1.30 2.55
N GLY A 93 -32.85 -1.73 1.28
CA GLY A 93 -32.93 -0.85 0.11
C GLY A 93 -34.14 0.08 0.07
#